data_AF-A0A1E4MAS1-F1
#
_entry.id   AF-A0A1E4MAS1-F1
#
_cell.length_a   1.000
_cell.length_b   1.000
_cell.length_c   1.000
_cell.angle_alpha   90.00
_cell.angle_beta   90.00
_cell.angle_gamma   90.00
#
_symmetry.space_group_name_H-M   'P 1'
#
loop_
_entity.id
_entity.type
_entity.pdbx_description
1 polymer ?
#
loop_
_entity_poly.entity_id
_entity_poly.type
_entity_poly.pdbx_seq_one_letter_code
_entity_poly.pdbx_strand_id
1 'polypeptide(L)'
;MDIFPIRSDADHRKAVQEIERLWDAREGTEEFNRLDILATLVDAYEAKRWPVEDLDPVDTIKADMELNGRSLSDLTKVIGKSRAS
;
A
#
# COMPACT_ATOMS: atom_id res chain seq x y z
N MET A 1 -12.25 -17.50 19.29
CA MET A 1 -11.55 -16.36 18.68
C MET A 1 -12.54 -15.20 18.58
N ASP A 2 -12.35 -14.14 19.37
CA ASP A 2 -13.18 -12.93 19.28
C ASP A 2 -12.41 -11.86 18.49
N ILE A 3 -12.82 -11.64 17.24
CA ILE A 3 -12.32 -10.57 16.38
C ILE A 3 -13.40 -9.50 16.29
N PHE A 4 -13.00 -8.24 16.43
CA PHE A 4 -13.90 -7.10 16.39
C PHE A 4 -13.59 -6.19 15.20
N PRO A 5 -14.59 -5.49 14.65
CA PRO A 5 -14.36 -4.51 13.59
C PRO A 5 -13.40 -3.40 14.05
N ILE A 6 -12.54 -2.94 13.14
CA ILE A 6 -11.68 -1.77 13.36
C ILE A 6 -12.51 -0.51 13.07
N ARG A 7 -12.78 0.29 14.10
CA ARG A 7 -13.62 1.51 13.99
C ARG A 7 -12.88 2.80 14.34
N SER A 8 -11.67 2.69 14.87
CA SER A 8 -10.88 3.82 15.35
C SER A 8 -9.39 3.60 15.14
N ASP A 9 -8.61 4.68 15.12
CA ASP A 9 -7.14 4.65 15.07
C ASP A 9 -6.55 3.87 16.27
N ALA A 10 -7.29 3.71 17.38
CA ALA A 10 -6.87 2.90 18.52
C ALA A 10 -7.07 1.40 18.29
N ASP A 11 -8.19 1.01 17.65
CA ASP A 11 -8.43 -0.39 17.26
C ASP A 11 -7.45 -0.82 16.18
N HIS A 12 -7.18 0.07 15.23
CA HIS A 12 -6.21 -0.12 14.15
C HIS A 12 -4.82 -0.41 14.71
N ARG A 13 -4.30 0.45 15.61
CA ARG A 13 -2.99 0.22 16.25
C ARG A 13 -2.91 -1.11 17.01
N LYS A 14 -3.97 -1.52 17.69
CA LYS A 14 -4.01 -2.83 18.36
C LYS A 14 -3.99 -3.98 17.36
N ALA A 15 -4.72 -3.86 16.26
CA ALA A 15 -4.72 -4.86 15.20
C ALA A 15 -3.34 -4.99 14.54
N VAL A 16 -2.66 -3.87 14.24
CA VAL A 16 -1.28 -3.86 13.71
C VAL A 16 -0.31 -4.54 14.67
N GLN A 17 -0.35 -4.21 15.97
CA GLN A 17 0.50 -4.87 16.97
C GLN A 17 0.27 -6.39 17.04
N GLU A 18 -0.98 -6.83 16.89
CA GLU A 18 -1.29 -8.26 16.88
C GLU A 18 -0.83 -8.94 15.58
N ILE A 19 -0.91 -8.26 14.44
CA ILE A 19 -0.34 -8.72 13.17
C ILE A 19 1.18 -8.91 13.32
N GLU A 20 1.89 -7.94 13.90
CA GLU A 20 3.33 -8.04 14.17
C GLU A 20 3.67 -9.26 15.03
N ARG A 21 2.86 -9.53 16.07
CA ARG A 21 3.03 -10.69 16.94
C ARG A 21 2.79 -12.03 16.21
N LEU A 22 1.91 -12.03 15.22
CA LEU A 22 1.50 -13.21 14.44
C LEU A 22 2.29 -13.36 13.13
N TRP A 23 3.27 -12.51 12.85
CA TRP A 23 3.94 -12.44 11.54
C TRP A 23 4.54 -13.77 11.07
N ASP A 24 5.10 -14.56 12.00
CA ASP A 24 5.70 -15.87 11.71
C ASP A 24 4.71 -17.04 11.84
N ALA A 25 3.40 -16.76 11.93
CA ALA A 25 2.38 -17.80 12.04
C ALA A 25 2.41 -18.71 10.81
N ARG A 26 2.47 -20.02 11.06
CA ARG A 26 2.56 -21.02 10.00
C ARG A 26 1.22 -21.19 9.29
N GLU A 27 1.23 -21.28 7.98
CA GLU A 27 0.05 -21.60 7.17
C GLU A 27 -0.71 -22.83 7.69
N GLY A 28 -2.03 -22.75 7.66
CA GLY A 28 -2.94 -23.80 8.14
C GLY A 28 -3.15 -23.83 9.66
N THR A 29 -2.52 -22.92 10.43
CA THR A 29 -2.76 -22.75 11.87
C THR A 29 -3.89 -21.77 12.16
N GLU A 30 -4.47 -21.83 13.36
CA GLU A 30 -5.45 -20.83 13.82
C GLU A 30 -4.83 -19.42 13.92
N GLU A 31 -3.55 -19.35 14.26
CA GLU A 31 -2.78 -18.10 14.30
C GLU A 31 -2.67 -17.46 12.92
N PHE A 32 -2.40 -18.27 11.88
CA PHE A 32 -2.37 -17.78 10.50
C PHE A 32 -3.75 -17.34 10.03
N ASN A 33 -4.81 -18.08 10.35
CA ASN A 33 -6.18 -17.66 10.03
C ASN A 33 -6.52 -16.32 10.69
N ARG A 34 -6.05 -16.11 11.93
CA ARG A 34 -6.24 -14.84 12.64
C ARG A 34 -5.44 -13.70 12.01
N LEU A 35 -4.20 -13.96 11.62
CA LEU A 35 -3.34 -13.00 10.90
C LEU A 35 -4.04 -12.53 9.62
N ASP A 36 -4.53 -13.47 8.80
CA ASP A 36 -5.19 -13.18 7.53
C ASP A 36 -6.46 -12.31 7.70
N ILE A 37 -7.29 -12.64 8.70
CA ILE A 37 -8.48 -11.84 9.01
C ILE A 37 -8.10 -10.43 9.48
N LEU A 38 -7.11 -10.31 10.37
CA LEU A 38 -6.67 -8.99 10.88
C LEU A 38 -6.08 -8.13 9.76
N ALA A 39 -5.24 -8.71 8.90
CA ALA A 39 -4.67 -8.02 7.75
C ALA A 39 -5.78 -7.48 6.83
N THR A 40 -6.79 -8.30 6.53
CA THR A 40 -7.96 -7.88 5.74
C THR A 40 -8.73 -6.72 6.37
N LEU A 41 -8.93 -6.76 7.70
CA LEU A 41 -9.63 -5.68 8.41
C LEU A 41 -8.82 -4.39 8.47
N VAL A 42 -7.50 -4.49 8.65
CA VAL A 42 -6.58 -3.35 8.64
C VAL A 42 -6.60 -2.68 7.27
N ASP A 43 -6.42 -3.43 6.19
CA ASP A 43 -6.46 -2.91 4.81
C ASP A 43 -7.78 -2.18 4.53
N ALA A 44 -8.92 -2.80 4.85
CA ALA A 44 -10.23 -2.19 4.65
C ALA A 44 -10.46 -0.90 5.47
N TYR A 45 -9.81 -0.78 6.62
CA TYR A 45 -9.85 0.43 7.44
C TYR A 45 -8.94 1.52 6.87
N GLU A 46 -7.69 1.16 6.52
CA GLU A 46 -6.68 2.06 5.96
C GLU A 46 -7.14 2.65 4.64
N ALA A 47 -7.69 1.84 3.73
CA ALA A 47 -8.21 2.31 2.44
C ALA A 47 -9.28 3.40 2.58
N LYS A 48 -10.05 3.40 3.67
CA LYS A 48 -11.05 4.44 3.98
C LYS A 48 -10.47 5.63 4.73
N ARG A 49 -9.54 5.38 5.65
CA ARG A 49 -9.01 6.37 6.58
C ARG A 49 -7.88 7.20 5.96
N TRP A 50 -7.03 6.54 5.18
CA TRP A 50 -5.86 7.05 4.48
C TRP A 50 -5.88 6.49 3.05
N PRO A 51 -6.83 6.93 2.20
CA PRO A 51 -6.84 6.53 0.81
C PRO A 51 -5.48 6.89 0.20
N VAL A 52 -4.89 5.95 -0.55
CA VAL A 52 -3.69 6.24 -1.33
C VAL A 52 -4.09 7.28 -2.36
N GLU A 53 -3.56 8.50 -2.23
CA GLU A 53 -3.68 9.49 -3.29
C GLU A 53 -2.93 8.98 -4.51
N ASP A 54 -3.55 9.06 -5.69
CA ASP A 54 -2.83 8.86 -6.93
C ASP A 54 -1.69 9.87 -6.96
N LEU A 55 -0.46 9.37 -7.02
CA LEU A 55 0.69 10.21 -7.31
C LEU A 55 0.37 10.97 -8.60
N ASP A 56 0.60 12.29 -8.60
CA ASP A 56 0.44 13.08 -9.81
C ASP A 56 1.17 12.36 -10.95
N PRO A 57 0.53 12.09 -12.10
CA PRO A 57 1.14 11.29 -13.16
C PRO A 57 2.50 11.84 -13.61
N VAL A 58 2.69 13.16 -13.56
CA VAL A 58 3.98 13.80 -13.88
C VAL A 58 5.01 13.47 -12.82
N ASP A 59 4.66 13.53 -11.54
CA ASP A 59 5.57 13.19 -10.44
C ASP A 59 5.89 11.70 -10.39
N THR A 60 4.94 10.84 -10.75
CA THR A 60 5.16 9.39 -10.93
C THR A 60 6.22 9.13 -12.00
N ILE A 61 6.11 9.80 -13.16
CA ILE A 61 7.08 9.67 -14.25
C ILE A 61 8.45 10.19 -13.82
N LYS A 62 8.52 11.32 -13.10
CA LYS A 62 9.79 11.84 -12.57
C LYS A 62 10.44 10.87 -11.59
N ALA A 63 9.67 10.28 -10.68
CA ALA A 63 10.17 9.32 -9.71
C ALA A 63 10.70 8.05 -10.39
N ASP A 64 9.98 7.49 -11.37
CA ASP A 64 10.46 6.37 -12.17
C ASP A 64 11.77 6.71 -12.90
N MET A 65 11.84 7.92 -13.48
CA MET A 65 13.03 8.39 -14.15
C MET A 65 14.24 8.48 -13.21
N GLU A 66 14.05 9.02 -12.01
CA GLU A 66 15.10 9.12 -10.99
C GLU A 66 15.57 7.74 -10.52
N LEU A 67 14.64 6.86 -10.14
CA LEU A 67 14.93 5.53 -9.60
C LEU A 67 15.62 4.61 -10.63
N ASN A 68 15.32 4.79 -11.92
CA ASN A 68 15.87 3.97 -13.00
C ASN A 68 16.99 4.65 -13.80
N GLY A 69 17.43 5.84 -13.39
CA GLY A 69 18.46 6.62 -14.10
C GLY A 69 18.08 6.99 -15.54
N ARG A 70 16.78 7.18 -15.82
CA ARG A 70 16.28 7.55 -17.16
C ARG A 70 16.22 9.06 -17.30
N SER A 71 16.56 9.56 -18.48
CA SER A 71 16.53 11.00 -18.77
C SER A 71 15.23 11.43 -19.47
N LEU A 72 14.95 12.74 -19.45
CA LEU A 72 13.83 13.31 -20.22
C LEU A 72 13.99 13.06 -21.73
N SER A 73 15.23 12.97 -22.21
CA SER A 73 15.54 12.59 -23.58
C SER A 73 15.04 11.18 -23.90
N ASP A 74 15.22 10.24 -22.98
CA ASP A 74 14.75 8.86 -23.14
C ASP A 74 13.22 8.78 -23.14
N LEU A 75 12.56 9.56 -22.28
CA LEU A 75 11.10 9.69 -22.33
C LEU A 75 10.64 10.21 -23.70
N THR A 76 11.28 11.28 -24.20
CA THR A 76 10.93 11.90 -25.50
C THR A 76 11.08 10.93 -26.68
N LYS A 77 12.02 9.97 -26.62
CA LYS A 77 12.16 8.92 -27.66
C LYS A 77 10.95 7.98 -27.71
N VAL A 78 10.28 7.77 -26.56
CA VAL A 78 9.13 6.87 -26.43
C VAL A 78 7.82 7.58 -26.80
N ILE A 79 7.59 8.79 -26.26
CA ILE A 79 6.31 9.52 -26.44
C ILE A 79 6.32 10.50 -27.63
N GLY A 80 7.49 10.74 -28.23
CA GLY A 80 7.68 11.74 -29.28
C GLY A 80 7.84 13.16 -28.73
N LYS A 81 8.12 14.13 -29.62
CA LYS A 81 8.16 15.55 -29.23
C LYS A 81 6.76 16.06 -28.94
N SER A 82 6.61 16.79 -27.82
CA SER A 82 5.41 17.56 -27.52
C SER A 82 5.03 18.46 -28.70
N ARG A 83 3.78 18.38 -29.14
CA ARG A 83 3.14 19.39 -29.99
C ARG A 83 2.37 20.37 -29.11
N ALA A 84 3.05 21.01 -28.16
CA ALA A 84 2.48 22.16 -27.47
C ALA A 84 2.95 23.41 -28.23
N SER A 85 1.99 24.04 -28.92
CA SER A 85 2.13 25.37 -29.52
C SER A 85 2.08 26.46 -28.45
#